data_AF-A0A914WJ78-F1
#
_entry.id   AF-A0A914WJ78-F1
#
_cell.length_a   1.000
_cell.length_b   1.000
_cell.length_c   1.000
_cell.angle_alpha   90.00
_cell.angle_beta   90.00
_cell.angle_gamma   90.00
#
_symmetry.space_group_name_H-M   'P 1'
#
loop_
_entity.id
_entity.type
_entity.pdbx_description
1 polymer ?
#
loop_
_entity_poly.entity_id
_entity_poly.type
_entity_poly.pdbx_seq_one_letter_code
_entity_poly.pdbx_strand_id
1 'polypeptide(L)'
;MDYSAAFVPPYPIHLLKKVMAENLYALHQWLPALVMNLEGTVSNLEKRKKQIFIEKQQFTELQKCCQISENNERMIDTTLQELTLSYKSTSKEVSDLIKYLHLLRTSLNQGISCPTSEPTILLKLRDLWSNLLHLWRELVANSLLVSVQPSPIVQKDKSIETEVQLLIDAAIALPIIRCRIVNVCDVDALQSGRTTCGQLQSQGRIENDETPLIVKDGVLVSQQYDEKEKHLLLKHIGTRKKSNTAERSLVTELKCVILYEVIPSEDLHRALLGYTETIWAVSLPVVLITHGKQMIDALSTIIWDRAFGDTKQVDWSSLADLLKKTFAYVTGSAKRTLTDQDLQYLRGKLNGNGQTYSYAQFAKVNTWLEAKSRLIIKAAGNCAV
;
A
#
# COMPACT_ATOMS: atom_id res chain seq x y z
N MET A 1 -14.48 15.80 -22.91
CA MET A 1 -13.01 15.93 -22.80
C MET A 1 -12.43 15.11 -23.94
N ASP A 2 -11.88 15.80 -24.94
CA ASP A 2 -11.30 15.18 -26.13
C ASP A 2 -9.98 14.49 -25.77
N TYR A 3 -10.01 13.17 -25.70
CA TYR A 3 -8.83 12.30 -25.56
C TYR A 3 -8.00 12.22 -26.85
N SER A 4 -8.33 13.01 -27.89
CA SER A 4 -7.74 12.89 -29.23
C SER A 4 -6.30 13.41 -29.33
N ALA A 5 -5.88 14.30 -28.44
CA ALA A 5 -4.57 14.94 -28.54
C ALA A 5 -3.42 14.07 -27.97
N ALA A 6 -3.71 13.06 -27.13
CA ALA A 6 -2.69 12.23 -26.49
C ALA A 6 -2.37 10.93 -27.26
N PHE A 7 -3.13 10.63 -28.31
CA PHE A 7 -3.06 9.37 -29.05
C PHE A 7 -2.75 9.65 -30.52
N VAL A 8 -1.47 9.72 -30.87
CA VAL A 8 -1.04 9.67 -32.28
C VAL A 8 -0.63 8.21 -32.57
N PRO A 9 -1.52 7.36 -33.12
CA PRO A 9 -1.14 6.00 -33.46
C PRO A 9 -0.15 6.00 -34.65
N PRO A 10 0.87 5.12 -34.64
CA PRO A 10 1.86 5.04 -35.73
C PRO A 10 1.35 4.28 -36.96
N TYR A 11 0.10 3.80 -36.94
CA TYR A 11 -0.40 2.92 -37.99
C TYR A 11 -1.06 3.68 -39.14
N PRO A 12 -0.86 3.25 -40.40
CA PRO A 12 -1.55 3.82 -41.55
C PRO A 12 -3.05 3.52 -41.48
N ILE A 13 -3.81 4.39 -40.82
CA ILE A 13 -5.28 4.33 -40.68
C ILE A 13 -5.98 4.14 -42.06
N HIS A 14 -5.36 4.64 -43.14
CA HIS A 14 -5.84 4.48 -44.50
C HIS A 14 -5.82 3.03 -45.03
N LEU A 15 -4.85 2.20 -44.60
CA LEU A 15 -4.78 0.77 -44.96
C LEU A 15 -5.89 -0.01 -44.24
N LEU A 16 -6.11 0.30 -42.96
CA LEU A 16 -7.19 -0.31 -42.16
C LEU A 16 -8.57 0.02 -42.74
N LYS A 17 -8.77 1.27 -43.20
CA LYS A 17 -10.00 1.70 -43.88
C LYS A 17 -10.29 0.88 -45.14
N LYS A 18 -9.28 0.62 -45.98
CA LYS A 18 -9.44 -0.16 -47.21
C LYS A 18 -9.81 -1.62 -46.92
N VAL A 19 -9.11 -2.25 -45.98
CA VAL A 19 -9.35 -3.66 -45.58
C VAL A 19 -10.71 -3.83 -44.90
N MET A 20 -11.16 -2.86 -44.08
CA MET A 20 -12.46 -2.92 -43.41
C MET A 20 -13.63 -2.65 -44.35
N ALA A 21 -13.47 -1.74 -45.33
CA ALA A 21 -14.51 -1.44 -46.33
C ALA A 21 -14.76 -2.63 -47.27
N GLU A 22 -13.71 -3.35 -47.69
CA GLU A 22 -13.80 -4.53 -48.56
C GLU A 22 -14.43 -5.75 -47.83
N ASN A 23 -14.46 -5.75 -46.48
CA ASN A 23 -14.94 -6.86 -45.65
C ASN A 23 -16.14 -6.52 -44.76
N LEU A 24 -16.97 -5.53 -45.13
CA LEU A 24 -18.09 -5.05 -44.34
C LEU A 24 -19.06 -6.15 -43.84
N TYR A 25 -19.35 -7.16 -44.66
CA TYR A 25 -20.20 -8.29 -44.28
C TYR A 25 -19.54 -9.21 -43.23
N ALA A 26 -18.23 -9.48 -43.38
CA ALA A 26 -17.48 -10.26 -42.40
C ALA A 26 -17.33 -9.49 -41.08
N LEU A 27 -17.15 -8.17 -41.14
CA LEU A 27 -17.08 -7.29 -39.99
C LEU A 27 -18.41 -7.28 -39.22
N HIS A 28 -19.54 -7.28 -39.94
CA HIS A 28 -20.88 -7.39 -39.37
C HIS A 28 -21.11 -8.71 -38.62
N GLN A 29 -20.67 -9.85 -39.18
CA GLN A 29 -20.79 -11.14 -38.50
C GLN A 29 -19.84 -11.26 -37.30
N TRP A 30 -18.67 -10.62 -37.37
CA TRP A 30 -17.65 -10.74 -36.34
C TRP A 30 -17.88 -9.82 -35.14
N LEU A 31 -18.50 -8.65 -35.34
CA LEU A 31 -18.63 -7.62 -34.30
C LEU A 31 -19.43 -8.08 -33.06
N PRO A 32 -20.59 -8.78 -33.17
CA PRO A 32 -21.29 -9.31 -32.00
C PRO A 32 -20.46 -10.34 -31.24
N ALA A 33 -19.74 -11.22 -31.95
CA ALA A 33 -18.87 -12.23 -31.33
C ALA A 33 -17.68 -11.58 -30.62
N LEU A 34 -17.07 -10.56 -31.22
CA LEU A 34 -16.03 -9.75 -30.59
C LEU A 34 -16.56 -9.11 -29.30
N VAL A 35 -17.74 -8.49 -29.34
CA VAL A 35 -18.33 -7.83 -28.17
C VAL A 35 -18.60 -8.83 -27.05
N MET A 36 -19.16 -10.00 -27.33
CA MET A 36 -19.34 -11.04 -26.31
C MET A 36 -18.01 -11.53 -25.72
N ASN A 37 -16.99 -11.71 -26.56
CA ASN A 37 -15.66 -12.10 -26.08
C ASN A 37 -15.04 -11.01 -25.20
N LEU A 38 -15.19 -9.73 -25.57
CA LEU A 38 -14.74 -8.60 -24.77
C LEU A 38 -15.48 -8.50 -23.44
N GLU A 39 -16.81 -8.69 -23.42
CA GLU A 39 -17.61 -8.76 -22.19
C GLU A 39 -17.07 -9.86 -21.25
N GLY A 40 -16.78 -11.05 -21.80
CA GLY A 40 -16.17 -12.15 -21.06
C GLY A 40 -14.77 -11.82 -20.51
N THR A 41 -13.91 -11.20 -21.33
CA THR A 41 -12.57 -10.77 -20.93
C THR A 41 -12.62 -9.71 -19.83
N VAL A 42 -13.49 -8.70 -19.96
CA VAL A 42 -13.68 -7.65 -18.94
C VAL A 42 -14.15 -8.25 -17.62
N SER A 43 -15.10 -9.19 -17.65
CA SER A 43 -15.55 -9.89 -16.44
C SER A 43 -14.43 -10.70 -15.78
N ASN A 44 -13.56 -11.33 -16.57
CA ASN A 44 -12.40 -12.05 -16.04
C ASN A 44 -11.34 -11.09 -15.45
N LEU A 45 -11.12 -9.93 -16.08
CA LEU A 45 -10.22 -8.89 -15.57
C LEU A 45 -10.75 -8.29 -14.25
N GLU A 46 -12.06 -8.11 -14.11
CA GLU A 46 -12.69 -7.72 -12.84
C GLU A 46 -12.40 -8.72 -11.72
N LYS A 47 -12.50 -10.02 -12.01
CA LYS A 47 -12.18 -11.09 -11.04
C LYS A 47 -10.70 -11.06 -10.65
N ARG A 48 -9.80 -10.94 -11.63
CA ARG A 48 -8.36 -10.83 -11.39
C ARG A 48 -8.01 -9.59 -10.56
N LYS A 49 -8.60 -8.43 -10.88
CA LYS A 49 -8.45 -7.20 -10.07
C LYS A 49 -8.82 -7.43 -8.61
N LYS A 50 -9.99 -8.03 -8.36
CA LYS A 50 -10.45 -8.34 -6.99
C LYS A 50 -9.46 -9.25 -6.27
N GLN A 51 -8.96 -10.28 -6.95
CA GLN A 51 -7.98 -11.21 -6.40
C GLN A 51 -6.66 -10.50 -6.05
N ILE A 52 -6.12 -9.67 -6.95
CA ILE A 52 -4.91 -8.86 -6.72
C ILE A 52 -5.08 -7.94 -5.50
N PHE A 53 -6.25 -7.35 -5.32
CA PHE A 53 -6.50 -6.45 -4.18
C PHE A 53 -6.53 -7.22 -2.85
N ILE A 54 -7.09 -8.44 -2.85
CA ILE A 54 -7.04 -9.34 -1.69
C ILE A 54 -5.58 -9.74 -1.39
N GLU A 55 -4.81 -10.11 -2.40
CA GLU A 55 -3.39 -10.48 -2.26
C GLU A 55 -2.55 -9.30 -1.72
N LYS A 56 -2.81 -8.07 -2.20
CA LYS A 56 -2.17 -6.85 -1.68
C LYS A 56 -2.47 -6.63 -0.19
N GLN A 57 -3.71 -6.88 0.22
CA GLN A 57 -4.09 -6.80 1.64
C GLN A 57 -3.39 -7.88 2.47
N GLN A 58 -3.35 -9.12 1.97
CA GLN A 58 -2.63 -10.23 2.61
C GLN A 58 -1.14 -9.96 2.73
N PHE A 59 -0.51 -9.38 1.70
CA PHE A 59 0.88 -8.95 1.74
C PHE A 59 1.13 -7.91 2.83
N THR A 60 0.23 -6.93 2.97
CA THR A 60 0.31 -5.91 4.03
C THR A 60 0.20 -6.53 5.43
N GLU A 61 -0.70 -7.50 5.62
CA GLU A 61 -0.81 -8.24 6.88
C GLU A 61 0.40 -9.15 7.14
N LEU A 62 1.00 -9.74 6.10
CA LEU A 62 2.23 -10.51 6.23
C LEU A 62 3.40 -9.63 6.70
N GLN A 63 3.57 -8.45 6.09
CA GLN A 63 4.57 -7.46 6.54
C GLN A 63 4.33 -7.03 7.99
N LYS A 64 3.06 -6.85 8.38
CA LYS A 64 2.65 -6.49 9.74
C LYS A 64 3.05 -7.57 10.76
N CYS A 65 2.76 -8.84 10.47
CA CYS A 65 3.16 -9.98 11.30
C CYS A 65 4.69 -10.09 11.42
N CYS A 66 5.41 -9.81 10.32
CA CYS A 66 6.87 -9.90 10.34
C CYS A 66 7.55 -8.85 11.24
N GLN A 67 6.88 -7.72 11.49
CA GLN A 67 7.39 -6.69 12.41
C GLN A 67 7.20 -7.03 13.91
N ILE A 68 6.43 -8.05 14.26
CA ILE A 68 6.11 -8.36 15.68
C ILE A 68 6.32 -9.82 16.12
N SER A 69 6.35 -10.77 15.19
CA SER A 69 6.29 -12.20 15.55
C SER A 69 7.07 -13.16 14.69
N GLU A 70 7.33 -12.84 13.42
CA GLU A 70 7.85 -13.82 12.45
C GLU A 70 8.99 -13.21 11.65
N ASN A 71 10.06 -13.96 11.38
CA ASN A 71 11.04 -13.56 10.39
C ASN A 71 10.84 -14.39 9.12
N ASN A 72 9.97 -13.89 8.23
CA ASN A 72 9.57 -14.57 7.00
C ASN A 72 9.95 -13.76 5.74
N GLU A 73 11.16 -13.17 5.73
CA GLU A 73 11.68 -12.38 4.59
C GLU A 73 11.51 -13.09 3.25
N ARG A 74 11.84 -14.39 3.16
CA ARG A 74 11.67 -15.17 1.92
C ARG A 74 10.22 -15.26 1.43
N MET A 75 9.27 -15.36 2.37
CA MET A 75 7.85 -15.43 2.03
C MET A 75 7.38 -14.06 1.53
N ILE A 76 7.81 -12.97 2.18
CA ILE A 76 7.54 -11.60 1.73
C ILE A 76 8.04 -11.41 0.30
N ASP A 77 9.29 -11.78 0.01
CA ASP A 77 9.89 -11.62 -1.31
C ASP A 77 9.13 -12.42 -2.37
N THR A 78 8.77 -13.67 -2.07
CA THR A 78 8.02 -14.54 -2.97
C THR A 78 6.63 -13.95 -3.27
N THR A 79 5.89 -13.57 -2.23
CA THR A 79 4.56 -12.96 -2.39
C THR A 79 4.62 -11.62 -3.13
N LEU A 80 5.66 -10.80 -2.89
CA LEU A 80 5.86 -9.54 -3.59
C LEU A 80 6.10 -9.77 -5.09
N GLN A 81 6.91 -10.77 -5.45
CA GLN A 81 7.16 -11.12 -6.85
C GLN A 81 5.88 -11.60 -7.55
N GLU A 82 5.13 -12.52 -6.93
CA GLU A 82 3.87 -13.03 -7.47
C GLU A 82 2.85 -11.91 -7.68
N LEU A 83 2.67 -11.05 -6.67
CA LEU A 83 1.80 -9.89 -6.73
C LEU A 83 2.21 -8.94 -7.86
N THR A 84 3.51 -8.65 -7.98
CA THR A 84 4.06 -7.77 -9.02
C THR A 84 3.78 -8.31 -10.41
N LEU A 85 4.02 -9.61 -10.63
CA LEU A 85 3.78 -10.26 -11.93
C LEU A 85 2.30 -10.25 -12.30
N SER A 86 1.43 -10.61 -11.35
CA SER A 86 -0.03 -10.61 -11.53
C SER A 86 -0.56 -9.21 -11.87
N TYR A 87 -0.06 -8.19 -11.16
CA TYR A 87 -0.41 -6.79 -11.37
C TYR A 87 0.02 -6.27 -12.74
N LYS A 88 1.28 -6.50 -13.12
CA LYS A 88 1.84 -6.06 -14.41
C LYS A 88 1.11 -6.71 -15.57
N SER A 89 0.89 -8.03 -15.50
CA SER A 89 0.18 -8.76 -16.55
C SER A 89 -1.25 -8.22 -16.74
N THR A 90 -1.99 -8.05 -15.64
CA THR A 90 -3.37 -7.56 -15.67
C THR A 90 -3.45 -6.10 -16.15
N SER A 91 -2.59 -5.23 -15.64
CA SER A 91 -2.57 -3.82 -16.04
C SER A 91 -2.18 -3.64 -17.52
N LYS A 92 -1.22 -4.43 -18.02
CA LYS A 92 -0.87 -4.44 -19.44
C LYS A 92 -2.04 -4.89 -20.31
N GLU A 93 -2.72 -5.98 -19.94
CA GLU A 93 -3.90 -6.48 -20.67
C GLU A 93 -5.02 -5.43 -20.71
N VAL A 94 -5.33 -4.77 -19.58
CA VAL A 94 -6.31 -3.68 -19.52
C VAL A 94 -5.89 -2.50 -20.39
N SER A 95 -4.63 -2.07 -20.28
CA SER A 95 -4.10 -0.95 -21.07
C SER A 95 -4.25 -1.25 -22.56
N ASP A 96 -3.78 -2.40 -23.02
CA ASP A 96 -3.81 -2.78 -24.44
C ASP A 96 -5.25 -2.89 -24.97
N LEU A 97 -6.19 -3.45 -24.19
CA LEU A 97 -7.62 -3.46 -24.55
C LEU A 97 -8.21 -2.06 -24.71
N ILE A 98 -7.82 -1.11 -23.85
CA ILE A 98 -8.21 0.29 -24.00
C ILE A 98 -7.65 0.85 -25.31
N LYS A 99 -6.37 0.61 -25.63
CA LYS A 99 -5.79 1.08 -26.90
C LYS A 99 -6.53 0.50 -28.11
N TYR A 100 -6.85 -0.80 -28.08
CA TYR A 100 -7.59 -1.46 -29.16
C TYR A 100 -9.01 -0.94 -29.31
N LEU A 101 -9.76 -0.76 -28.22
CA LEU A 101 -11.11 -0.19 -28.30
C LEU A 101 -11.11 1.28 -28.75
N HIS A 102 -10.07 2.04 -28.40
CA HIS A 102 -9.91 3.41 -28.89
C HIS A 102 -9.71 3.43 -30.41
N LEU A 103 -8.85 2.54 -30.92
CA LEU A 103 -8.63 2.35 -32.36
C LEU A 103 -9.91 1.93 -33.08
N LEU A 104 -10.67 0.98 -32.51
CA LEU A 104 -11.95 0.53 -33.05
C LEU A 104 -12.94 1.71 -33.13
N ARG A 105 -13.10 2.46 -32.04
CA ARG A 105 -14.03 3.59 -31.95
C ARG A 105 -13.67 4.72 -32.93
N THR A 106 -12.39 5.06 -33.03
CA THR A 106 -11.91 6.09 -33.98
C THR A 106 -12.13 5.66 -35.43
N SER A 107 -11.92 4.37 -35.74
CA SER A 107 -12.18 3.80 -37.07
C SER A 107 -13.67 3.83 -37.44
N LEU A 108 -14.56 3.51 -36.49
CA LEU A 108 -16.01 3.57 -36.68
C LEU A 108 -16.53 5.00 -36.87
N ASN A 109 -16.01 5.97 -36.11
CA ASN A 109 -16.44 7.37 -36.18
C ASN A 109 -15.97 8.11 -37.45
N GLN A 110 -14.88 7.67 -38.09
CA GLN A 110 -14.28 8.34 -39.26
C GLN A 110 -14.82 7.84 -40.62
N GLY A 111 -16.04 7.30 -40.66
CA GLY A 111 -16.77 7.10 -41.91
C GLY A 111 -16.66 5.71 -42.55
N ILE A 112 -16.37 4.66 -41.78
CA ILE A 112 -16.84 3.33 -42.20
C ILE A 112 -18.36 3.36 -41.98
N SER A 113 -19.13 3.68 -43.03
CA SER A 113 -20.58 3.46 -43.03
C SER A 113 -20.83 1.96 -42.91
N CYS A 114 -20.77 1.44 -41.68
CA CYS A 114 -21.34 0.15 -41.38
C CYS A 114 -22.85 0.31 -41.61
N PRO A 115 -23.48 -0.44 -42.54
CA PRO A 115 -24.91 -0.32 -42.82
C PRO A 115 -25.81 -0.69 -41.64
N THR A 116 -25.22 -1.11 -40.51
CA THR A 116 -25.97 -1.59 -39.36
C THR A 116 -25.74 -0.69 -38.17
N SER A 117 -26.53 0.39 -38.15
CA SER A 117 -27.07 0.94 -36.92
C SER A 117 -27.94 -0.11 -36.21
N GLU A 118 -27.33 -1.13 -35.62
CA GLU A 118 -27.89 -1.67 -34.38
C GLU A 118 -27.36 -0.77 -33.26
N PRO A 119 -28.13 0.22 -32.79
CA PRO A 119 -27.71 1.12 -31.71
C PRO A 119 -27.23 0.35 -30.48
N THR A 120 -27.74 -0.88 -30.28
CA THR A 120 -27.35 -1.81 -29.23
C THR A 120 -25.86 -2.14 -29.20
N ILE A 121 -25.19 -2.35 -30.34
CA ILE A 121 -23.77 -2.75 -30.37
C ILE A 121 -22.87 -1.55 -30.02
N LEU A 122 -23.19 -0.37 -30.54
CA LEU A 122 -22.46 0.86 -30.22
C LEU A 122 -22.61 1.23 -28.73
N LEU A 123 -23.80 1.03 -28.16
CA LEU A 123 -24.04 1.19 -26.72
C LEU A 123 -23.19 0.20 -25.91
N LYS A 124 -23.18 -1.09 -26.28
CA LYS A 124 -22.34 -2.11 -25.63
C LYS A 124 -20.85 -1.77 -25.68
N LEU A 125 -20.34 -1.30 -26.82
CA LEU A 125 -18.93 -0.88 -26.95
C LEU A 125 -18.60 0.32 -26.07
N ARG A 126 -19.53 1.27 -25.93
CA ARG A 126 -19.38 2.42 -25.03
C ARG A 126 -19.37 1.99 -23.56
N ASP A 127 -20.22 1.04 -23.21
CA ASP A 127 -20.31 0.53 -21.84
C ASP A 127 -19.04 -0.28 -21.50
N LEU A 128 -18.56 -1.13 -22.42
CA LEU A 128 -17.27 -1.82 -22.31
C LEU A 128 -16.09 -0.86 -22.15
N TRP A 129 -16.05 0.20 -22.95
CA TRP A 129 -15.05 1.26 -22.81
C TRP A 129 -15.07 1.89 -21.43
N SER A 130 -16.27 2.20 -20.92
CA SER A 130 -16.44 2.83 -19.61
C SER A 130 -15.99 1.89 -18.48
N ASN A 131 -16.32 0.60 -18.58
CA ASN A 131 -15.89 -0.42 -17.62
C ASN A 131 -14.37 -0.61 -17.62
N LEU A 132 -13.74 -0.67 -18.80
CA LEU A 132 -12.28 -0.79 -18.91
C LEU A 132 -11.56 0.45 -18.38
N LEU A 133 -12.05 1.65 -18.68
CA LEU A 133 -11.50 2.88 -18.10
C LEU A 133 -11.65 2.90 -16.57
N HIS A 134 -12.79 2.43 -16.04
CA HIS A 134 -12.99 2.34 -14.60
C HIS A 134 -11.99 1.36 -13.97
N LEU A 135 -11.83 0.16 -14.55
CA LEU A 135 -10.84 -0.83 -14.13
C LEU A 135 -9.41 -0.28 -14.17
N TRP A 136 -9.06 0.42 -15.25
CA TRP A 136 -7.75 1.06 -15.38
C TRP A 136 -7.52 2.09 -14.28
N ARG A 137 -8.51 2.96 -14.01
CA ARG A 137 -8.42 3.95 -12.93
C ARG A 137 -8.23 3.31 -11.56
N GLU A 138 -8.97 2.25 -11.25
CA GLU A 138 -8.82 1.53 -9.99
C GLU A 138 -7.44 0.86 -9.86
N LEU A 139 -6.92 0.28 -10.95
CA LEU A 139 -5.55 -0.23 -10.98
C LEU A 139 -4.55 0.91 -10.79
N VAL A 140 -4.61 1.98 -11.58
CA VAL A 140 -3.68 3.12 -11.44
C VAL A 140 -3.70 3.71 -10.03
N ALA A 141 -4.87 3.92 -9.44
CA ALA A 141 -5.01 4.40 -8.07
C ALA A 141 -4.33 3.49 -7.02
N ASN A 142 -4.38 2.17 -7.23
CA ASN A 142 -3.87 1.16 -6.30
C ASN A 142 -2.51 0.59 -6.72
N SER A 143 -1.82 1.23 -7.65
CA SER A 143 -0.58 0.72 -8.24
C SER A 143 0.66 0.94 -7.38
N LEU A 144 0.63 1.89 -6.45
CA LEU A 144 1.74 2.13 -5.53
C LEU A 144 1.65 1.17 -4.34
N LEU A 145 2.78 0.54 -4.01
CA LEU A 145 2.93 -0.41 -2.93
C LEU A 145 4.15 -0.04 -2.08
N VAL A 146 4.08 -0.23 -0.77
CA VAL A 146 5.25 -0.16 0.12
C VAL A 146 5.87 -1.56 0.18
N SER A 147 6.93 -1.81 -0.59
CA SER A 147 7.60 -3.11 -0.66
C SER A 147 8.40 -3.40 0.61
N VAL A 148 9.09 -2.38 1.14
CA VAL A 148 9.80 -2.45 2.42
C VAL A 148 9.23 -1.40 3.37
N GLN A 149 8.58 -1.87 4.43
CA GLN A 149 7.98 -1.00 5.46
C GLN A 149 9.07 -0.30 6.27
N PRO A 150 8.85 0.96 6.67
CA PRO A 150 9.75 1.63 7.61
C PRO A 150 9.77 0.90 8.96
N SER A 151 10.85 1.14 9.71
CA SER A 151 10.92 0.74 11.12
C SER A 151 9.66 1.23 11.87
N PRO A 152 9.00 0.38 12.68
CA PRO A 152 7.76 0.76 13.37
C PRO A 152 7.92 1.95 14.31
N ILE A 153 9.15 2.22 14.73
CA ILE A 153 9.52 3.39 15.51
C ILE A 153 10.50 4.21 14.70
N VAL A 154 10.10 5.45 14.40
CA VAL A 154 10.94 6.41 13.69
C VAL A 154 11.51 7.38 14.71
N GLN A 155 12.84 7.39 14.84
CA GLN A 155 13.53 8.30 15.73
C GLN A 155 14.02 9.52 14.97
N LYS A 156 13.88 10.70 15.58
CA LYS A 156 14.46 11.95 15.10
C LYS A 156 15.97 11.79 14.81
N ASP A 157 16.41 12.35 13.69
CA ASP A 157 17.81 12.33 13.23
C ASP A 157 18.39 10.92 12.94
N LYS A 158 17.53 9.91 12.82
CA LYS A 158 17.91 8.59 12.28
C LYS A 158 17.35 8.40 10.87
N SER A 159 18.10 7.67 10.05
CA SER A 159 17.68 7.28 8.70
C SER A 159 16.43 6.41 8.75
N ILE A 160 15.50 6.67 7.85
CA ILE A 160 14.30 5.86 7.64
C ILE A 160 14.53 5.03 6.38
N GLU A 161 14.74 3.73 6.58
CA GLU A 161 14.85 2.77 5.49
C GLU A 161 13.47 2.29 5.10
N THR A 162 13.08 2.55 3.85
CA THR A 162 11.80 2.12 3.29
C THR A 162 11.90 2.11 1.76
N GLU A 163 11.09 1.27 1.14
CA GLU A 163 11.05 1.13 -0.30
C GLU A 163 9.61 1.12 -0.78
N VAL A 164 9.35 1.84 -1.87
CA VAL A 164 8.08 1.82 -2.57
C VAL A 164 8.24 1.35 -4.00
N GLN A 165 7.23 0.65 -4.48
CA GLN A 165 7.20 0.03 -5.79
C GLN A 165 5.94 0.46 -6.53
N LEU A 166 6.11 0.92 -7.77
CA LEU A 166 5.00 1.16 -8.70
C LEU A 166 4.78 -0.11 -9.53
N LEU A 167 3.63 -0.74 -9.37
CA LEU A 167 3.30 -2.04 -9.95
C LEU A 167 2.84 -1.97 -11.42
N ILE A 168 2.64 -0.77 -11.95
CA ILE A 168 2.28 -0.55 -13.36
C ILE A 168 3.54 -0.29 -14.18
N ASP A 169 3.56 -0.86 -15.38
CA ASP A 169 4.59 -0.60 -16.37
C ASP A 169 4.41 0.80 -16.99
N ALA A 170 4.91 1.82 -16.29
CA ALA A 170 4.96 3.19 -16.79
C ALA A 170 6.31 3.42 -17.48
N ALA A 171 6.49 2.82 -18.66
CA ALA A 171 7.74 2.85 -19.44
C ALA A 171 8.20 4.25 -19.91
N ILE A 172 7.62 5.35 -19.42
CA ILE A 172 7.67 6.65 -20.12
C ILE A 172 8.12 7.82 -19.22
N ALA A 173 8.20 7.68 -17.90
CA ALA A 173 8.93 8.64 -17.06
C ALA A 173 9.30 7.97 -15.74
N LEU A 174 10.44 8.37 -15.17
CA LEU A 174 10.78 8.05 -13.78
C LEU A 174 10.11 9.10 -12.88
N PRO A 175 8.91 8.85 -12.33
CA PRO A 175 8.26 9.86 -11.50
C PRO A 175 8.98 10.00 -10.17
N ILE A 176 8.73 11.13 -9.53
CA ILE A 176 9.26 11.43 -8.20
C ILE A 176 8.21 11.03 -7.17
N ILE A 177 8.66 10.36 -6.11
CA ILE A 177 7.86 10.05 -4.93
C ILE A 177 8.12 11.15 -3.89
N ARG A 178 7.04 11.73 -3.36
CA ARG A 178 7.08 12.62 -2.20
C ARG A 178 6.62 11.88 -0.95
N CYS A 179 7.36 12.02 0.14
CA CYS A 179 7.06 11.41 1.44
C CYS A 179 6.58 12.46 2.45
N ARG A 180 5.45 12.21 3.11
CA ARG A 180 4.95 13.08 4.19
C ARG A 180 4.50 12.26 5.39
N ILE A 181 4.78 12.72 6.61
CA ILE A 181 4.26 12.05 7.80
C ILE A 181 2.91 12.66 8.16
N VAL A 182 1.88 11.84 8.28
CA VAL A 182 0.51 12.26 8.58
C VAL A 182 -0.08 11.43 9.72
N ASN A 183 -1.13 11.93 10.36
CA ASN A 183 -1.82 11.17 11.40
C ASN A 183 -2.67 10.06 10.75
N VAL A 184 -2.78 8.89 11.41
CA VAL A 184 -3.65 7.79 10.95
C VAL A 184 -5.10 8.28 10.73
N CYS A 185 -5.63 9.09 11.64
CA CYS A 185 -7.01 9.59 11.52
C CYS A 185 -7.25 10.44 10.27
N ASP A 186 -6.21 11.17 9.80
CA ASP A 186 -6.32 11.98 8.58
C ASP A 186 -6.32 11.08 7.33
N VAL A 187 -5.69 9.90 7.40
CA VAL A 187 -5.69 8.90 6.32
C VAL A 187 -7.03 8.20 6.20
N ASP A 188 -7.71 7.92 7.31
CA ASP A 188 -9.08 7.39 7.27
C ASP A 188 -10.04 8.37 6.56
N ALA A 189 -9.82 9.68 6.74
CA ALA A 189 -10.53 10.71 6.00
C ALA A 189 -10.17 10.70 4.50
N LEU A 190 -8.90 10.44 4.15
CA LEU A 190 -8.44 10.34 2.76
C LEU A 190 -9.07 9.12 2.06
N GLN A 191 -9.04 7.96 2.71
CA GLN A 191 -9.61 6.70 2.18
C GLN A 191 -11.13 6.78 1.98
N SER A 192 -11.83 7.54 2.82
CA SER A 192 -13.27 7.78 2.69
C SER A 192 -13.64 8.92 1.73
N GLY A 193 -12.65 9.53 1.06
CA GLY A 193 -12.86 10.64 0.13
C GLY A 193 -13.31 11.95 0.78
N ARG A 194 -13.21 12.06 2.12
CA ARG A 194 -13.56 13.28 2.87
C ARG A 194 -12.51 14.38 2.77
N THR A 195 -11.29 14.03 2.37
CA THR A 195 -10.18 14.96 2.17
C THR A 195 -9.32 14.51 0.98
N THR A 196 -8.46 15.39 0.50
CA THR A 196 -7.48 15.09 -0.55
C THR A 196 -6.06 15.15 0.01
N CYS A 197 -5.14 14.48 -0.68
CA CYS A 197 -3.71 14.48 -0.35
C CYS A 197 -3.17 15.88 -0.01
N GLY A 198 -3.44 16.88 -0.85
CA GLY A 198 -2.95 18.26 -0.66
C GLY A 198 -3.46 18.98 0.59
N GLN A 199 -4.54 18.51 1.21
CA GLN A 199 -5.15 19.11 2.40
C GLN A 199 -4.59 18.55 3.71
N LEU A 200 -3.83 17.44 3.66
CA LEU A 200 -3.29 16.77 4.83
C LEU A 200 -2.18 17.59 5.49
N GLN A 201 -2.29 17.74 6.81
CA GLN A 201 -1.30 18.43 7.63
C GLN A 201 -0.20 17.45 8.05
N SER A 202 1.05 17.83 7.83
CA SER A 202 2.16 16.96 8.20
C SER A 202 2.44 17.01 9.71
N GLN A 203 2.61 15.84 10.32
CA GLN A 203 2.95 15.66 11.74
C GLN A 203 4.47 15.74 11.99
N GLY A 204 5.28 15.98 10.96
CA GLY A 204 6.71 16.15 11.09
C GLY A 204 7.36 16.64 9.80
N ARG A 205 8.59 17.13 9.88
CA ARG A 205 9.38 17.49 8.69
C ARG A 205 10.36 16.37 8.38
N ILE A 206 10.22 15.80 7.19
CA ILE A 206 11.21 14.90 6.60
C ILE A 206 12.17 15.73 5.73
N GLU A 207 13.46 15.47 5.83
CA GLU A 207 14.46 15.90 4.84
C GLU A 207 14.67 14.80 3.81
N ASN A 208 15.05 15.20 2.59
CA ASN A 208 15.13 14.33 1.39
C ASN A 208 13.81 13.64 1.09
N ASP A 209 12.69 14.36 1.28
CA ASP A 209 11.33 13.86 1.14
C ASP A 209 10.91 13.58 -0.30
N GLU A 210 11.71 13.97 -1.29
CA GLU A 210 11.50 13.70 -2.71
C GLU A 210 12.60 12.82 -3.28
N THR A 211 12.20 11.70 -3.90
CA THR A 211 13.11 10.71 -4.47
C THR A 211 12.57 10.17 -5.80
N PRO A 212 13.40 10.05 -6.84
CA PRO A 212 12.96 9.47 -8.11
C PRO A 212 12.70 7.96 -7.95
N LEU A 213 11.74 7.44 -8.72
CA LEU A 213 11.70 6.00 -9.01
C LEU A 213 12.86 5.66 -9.94
N ILE A 214 13.48 4.50 -9.72
CA ILE A 214 14.49 3.91 -10.59
C ILE A 214 13.99 2.55 -11.09
N VAL A 215 14.45 2.12 -12.26
CA VAL A 215 14.12 0.78 -12.77
C VAL A 215 15.10 -0.21 -12.16
N LYS A 216 14.59 -1.16 -11.37
CA LYS A 216 15.31 -2.30 -10.82
C LYS A 216 14.59 -3.57 -11.22
N ASP A 217 15.27 -4.49 -11.90
CA ASP A 217 14.71 -5.75 -12.39
C ASP A 217 13.39 -5.58 -13.19
N GLY A 218 13.33 -4.52 -14.00
CA GLY A 218 12.16 -4.19 -14.82
C GLY A 218 10.98 -3.61 -14.04
N VAL A 219 11.14 -3.27 -12.77
CA VAL A 219 10.13 -2.67 -11.89
C VAL A 219 10.57 -1.26 -11.51
N LEU A 220 9.62 -0.32 -11.41
CA LEU A 220 9.87 1.02 -10.88
C LEU A 220 9.85 0.99 -9.35
N VAL A 221 11.00 1.24 -8.73
CA VAL A 221 11.22 1.18 -7.29
C VAL A 221 11.86 2.48 -6.82
N SER A 222 11.45 3.02 -5.68
CA SER A 222 12.15 4.13 -5.02
C SER A 222 12.63 3.67 -3.67
N GLN A 223 13.93 3.40 -3.60
CA GLN A 223 14.63 3.14 -2.37
C GLN A 223 14.89 4.47 -1.69
N GLN A 224 14.35 4.65 -0.48
CA GLN A 224 14.53 5.87 0.30
C GLN A 224 15.86 5.88 1.08
N TYR A 225 16.82 5.11 0.59
CA TYR A 225 18.16 4.92 1.11
C TYR A 225 19.10 4.81 -0.10
N ASP A 226 20.03 5.76 -0.23
CA ASP A 226 21.10 5.75 -1.23
C ASP A 226 22.46 5.57 -0.52
N GLU A 227 23.36 4.78 -1.11
CA GLU A 227 24.75 4.63 -0.65
C GLU A 227 25.52 5.96 -0.63
N LYS A 228 24.98 7.00 -1.31
CA LYS A 228 25.51 8.38 -1.35
C LYS A 228 24.99 9.31 -0.25
N GLU A 229 24.56 8.77 0.90
CA GLU A 229 24.17 9.48 2.13
C GLU A 229 22.88 10.34 2.08
N LYS A 230 22.01 10.17 1.06
CA LYS A 230 20.69 10.82 1.03
C LYS A 230 19.62 9.89 1.59
N HIS A 231 19.40 9.96 2.90
CA HIS A 231 18.36 9.20 3.60
C HIS A 231 17.16 10.09 3.92
N LEU A 232 15.97 9.49 3.97
CA LEU A 232 14.83 10.14 4.62
C LEU A 232 15.16 10.35 6.11
N LEU A 233 15.10 11.60 6.57
CA LEU A 233 15.45 11.97 7.94
C LEU A 233 14.32 12.76 8.60
N LEU A 234 13.84 12.26 9.74
CA LEU A 234 12.90 13.02 10.57
C LEU A 234 13.64 14.11 11.33
N LYS A 235 13.43 15.38 10.95
CA LYS A 235 14.07 16.54 11.60
C LYS A 235 13.21 17.24 12.62
N HIS A 236 11.90 17.19 12.44
CA HIS A 236 10.99 17.86 13.35
C HIS A 236 9.74 17.01 13.54
N ILE A 237 9.28 16.90 14.78
CA ILE A 237 7.98 16.30 15.11
C ILE A 237 7.06 17.47 15.47
N GLY A 238 5.95 17.58 14.76
CA GLY A 238 4.93 18.60 14.99
C GLY A 238 4.50 18.59 16.45
N THR A 239 4.57 19.74 17.09
CA THR A 239 4.07 19.91 18.45
C THR A 239 2.54 19.94 18.41
N ARG A 240 1.91 19.05 19.17
CA ARG A 240 0.44 18.99 19.27
C ARG A 240 -0.07 20.35 19.76
N LYS A 241 -1.02 20.96 19.03
CA LYS A 241 -1.83 22.05 19.59
C LYS A 241 -2.54 21.47 20.81
N LYS A 242 -2.31 22.03 22.00
CA LYS A 242 -2.95 21.59 23.25
C LYS A 242 -4.47 21.56 23.04
N SER A 243 -5.04 20.38 22.90
CA SER A 243 -6.48 20.20 23.00
C SER A 243 -6.87 20.34 24.47
N ASN A 244 -7.91 21.12 24.77
CA ASN A 244 -8.45 21.30 26.12
C ASN A 244 -9.23 20.07 26.63
N THR A 245 -9.26 18.96 25.89
CA THR A 245 -9.92 17.73 26.31
C THR A 245 -9.00 16.90 27.22
N ALA A 246 -9.54 16.39 28.32
CA ALA A 246 -8.84 15.74 29.43
C ALA A 246 -8.00 14.49 29.09
N GLU A 247 -7.98 14.03 27.84
CA GLU A 247 -7.15 12.91 27.39
C GLU A 247 -5.86 13.40 26.74
N ARG A 248 -4.83 13.61 27.56
CA ARG A 248 -3.44 13.68 27.10
C ARG A 248 -3.04 12.31 26.56
N SER A 249 -3.29 12.02 25.29
CA SER A 249 -2.55 10.94 24.64
C SER A 249 -1.06 11.32 24.59
N LEU A 250 -0.21 10.42 25.09
CA LEU A 250 1.23 10.62 25.15
C LEU A 250 1.79 10.68 23.73
N VAL A 251 2.94 11.34 23.55
CA VAL A 251 3.64 11.40 22.25
C VAL A 251 3.92 9.99 21.70
N THR A 252 4.16 9.03 22.59
CA THR A 252 4.42 7.62 22.30
C THR A 252 3.18 6.82 21.91
N GLU A 253 1.99 7.37 22.08
CA GLU A 253 0.71 6.76 21.67
C GLU A 253 0.19 7.35 20.34
N LEU A 254 0.86 8.39 19.81
CA LEU A 254 0.47 9.01 18.55
C LEU A 254 0.92 8.13 17.39
N LYS A 255 -0.06 7.45 16.78
CA LYS A 255 0.11 6.68 15.55
C LYS A 255 0.14 7.64 14.36
N CYS A 256 1.20 7.53 13.56
CA CYS A 256 1.36 8.23 12.29
C CYS A 256 1.56 7.22 11.17
N VAL A 257 1.48 7.67 9.92
CA VAL A 257 1.97 6.91 8.76
C VAL A 257 2.84 7.79 7.88
N ILE A 258 3.72 7.16 7.11
CA ILE A 258 4.40 7.79 6.01
C ILE A 258 3.49 7.65 4.78
N LEU A 259 3.03 8.77 4.26
CA LEU A 259 2.28 8.89 3.01
C LEU A 259 3.28 9.08 1.87
N TYR A 260 3.21 8.20 0.88
CA TYR A 260 4.00 8.26 -0.34
C TYR A 260 3.09 8.69 -1.48
N GLU A 261 3.48 9.74 -2.20
CA GLU A 261 2.69 10.34 -3.26
C GLU A 261 3.50 10.41 -4.53
N VAL A 262 2.94 9.92 -5.63
CA VAL A 262 3.56 10.10 -6.94
C VAL A 262 3.33 11.53 -7.40
N ILE A 263 4.40 12.29 -7.60
CA ILE A 263 4.33 13.61 -8.23
C ILE A 263 4.06 13.40 -9.72
N PRO A 264 2.93 13.86 -10.25
CA PRO A 264 2.59 13.67 -11.65
C PRO A 264 3.51 14.50 -12.54
N SER A 265 4.14 13.87 -13.54
CA SER A 265 4.76 14.54 -14.68
C SER A 265 3.81 14.50 -15.89
N GLU A 266 3.98 15.41 -16.85
CA GLU A 266 3.19 15.38 -18.10
C GLU A 266 3.35 14.06 -18.85
N ASP A 267 4.56 13.49 -18.85
CA ASP A 267 4.85 12.20 -19.46
C ASP A 267 4.15 11.04 -18.76
N LEU A 268 4.14 11.03 -17.42
CA LEU A 268 3.39 10.05 -16.65
C LEU A 268 1.88 10.20 -16.90
N HIS A 269 1.37 11.44 -16.93
CA HIS A 269 -0.05 11.69 -17.20
C HIS A 269 -0.49 11.16 -18.58
N ARG A 270 0.35 11.35 -19.61
CA ARG A 270 0.14 10.76 -20.94
C ARG A 270 0.18 9.23 -20.89
N ALA A 271 1.17 8.64 -20.24
CA ALA A 271 1.31 7.19 -20.10
C ALA A 271 0.12 6.55 -19.39
N LEU A 272 -0.48 7.25 -18.43
CA LEU A 272 -1.64 6.80 -17.66
C LEU A 272 -2.99 7.11 -18.32
N LEU A 273 -3.00 7.45 -19.62
CA LEU A 273 -4.21 7.70 -20.41
C LEU A 273 -5.06 8.86 -19.86
N GLY A 274 -4.39 9.91 -19.37
CA GLY A 274 -5.07 11.09 -18.85
C GLY A 274 -5.61 10.94 -17.43
N TYR A 275 -5.09 9.99 -16.65
CA TYR A 275 -5.39 9.88 -15.22
C TYR A 275 -4.86 11.13 -14.48
N THR A 276 -5.75 11.88 -13.83
CA THR A 276 -5.44 13.16 -13.16
C THR A 276 -5.35 13.06 -11.65
N GLU A 277 -5.83 11.96 -11.06
CA GLU A 277 -5.85 11.80 -9.62
C GLU A 277 -4.44 11.45 -9.10
N THR A 278 -4.17 11.77 -7.84
CA THR A 278 -2.90 11.46 -7.19
C THR A 278 -2.82 9.98 -6.88
N ILE A 279 -1.74 9.32 -7.30
CA ILE A 279 -1.41 7.95 -6.88
C ILE A 279 -0.67 8.04 -5.55
N TRP A 280 -1.12 7.29 -4.55
CA TRP A 280 -0.50 7.31 -3.23
C TRP A 280 -0.59 5.94 -2.54
N ALA A 281 0.25 5.77 -1.52
CA ALA A 281 0.26 4.62 -0.63
C ALA A 281 0.66 5.08 0.76
N VAL A 282 0.33 4.29 1.79
CA VAL A 282 0.71 4.58 3.17
C VAL A 282 1.51 3.42 3.75
N SER A 283 2.50 3.75 4.57
CA SER A 283 3.15 2.76 5.41
C SER A 283 2.16 2.17 6.42
N LEU A 284 2.54 1.05 7.02
CA LEU A 284 1.91 0.63 8.27
C LEU A 284 2.10 1.70 9.37
N PRO A 285 1.24 1.73 10.40
CA PRO A 285 1.37 2.71 11.48
C PRO A 285 2.75 2.68 12.12
N VAL A 286 3.31 3.88 12.34
CA VAL A 286 4.58 4.15 13.01
C VAL A 286 4.38 5.10 14.18
N VAL A 287 5.28 5.04 15.17
CA VAL A 287 5.34 6.02 16.26
C VAL A 287 6.62 6.83 16.14
N LEU A 288 6.50 8.16 16.25
CA LEU A 288 7.63 9.08 16.18
C LEU A 288 8.21 9.33 17.57
N ILE A 289 9.52 9.20 17.73
CA ILE A 289 10.21 9.47 19.00
C ILE A 289 11.34 10.48 18.83
N THR A 290 11.62 11.21 19.90
CA THR A 290 12.74 12.16 19.98
C THR A 290 13.96 11.56 20.67
N HIS A 291 13.75 10.69 21.65
CA HIS A 291 14.81 10.12 22.48
C HIS A 291 14.57 8.63 22.75
N GLY A 292 15.63 7.83 22.84
CA GLY A 292 15.53 6.37 23.02
C GLY A 292 14.76 5.92 24.27
N LYS A 293 14.68 6.77 25.31
CA LYS A 293 13.84 6.53 26.50
C LYS A 293 12.36 6.29 26.16
N GLN A 294 11.86 6.84 25.05
CA GLN A 294 10.48 6.70 24.58
C GLN A 294 10.23 5.40 23.79
N MET A 295 11.30 4.70 23.39
CA MET A 295 11.22 3.54 22.50
C MET A 295 10.35 2.42 23.09
N ILE A 296 10.43 2.22 24.40
CA ILE A 296 9.68 1.16 25.09
C ILE A 296 8.17 1.39 25.00
N ASP A 297 7.72 2.62 25.25
CA ASP A 297 6.31 2.99 25.24
C ASP A 297 5.76 3.10 23.80
N ALA A 298 6.61 3.48 22.86
CA ALA A 298 6.30 3.45 21.44
C ALA A 298 6.14 2.00 20.94
N LEU A 299 7.03 1.09 21.37
CA LEU A 299 6.96 -0.33 21.00
C LEU A 299 5.69 -0.98 21.54
N SER A 300 5.27 -0.69 22.77
CA SER A 300 4.04 -1.26 23.32
C SER A 300 2.81 -0.80 22.53
N THR A 301 2.76 0.47 22.13
CA THR A 301 1.70 1.01 21.25
C THR A 301 1.65 0.24 19.93
N ILE A 302 2.80 0.10 19.26
CA ILE A 302 2.88 -0.60 17.97
C ILE A 302 2.54 -2.08 18.10
N ILE A 303 3.11 -2.80 19.08
CA ILE A 303 2.87 -4.23 19.26
C ILE A 303 1.38 -4.49 19.48
N TRP A 304 0.72 -3.66 20.28
CA TRP A 304 -0.73 -3.73 20.49
C TRP A 304 -1.50 -3.47 19.20
N ASP A 305 -1.17 -2.39 18.49
CA ASP A 305 -1.82 -2.00 17.23
C ASP A 305 -1.66 -3.08 16.16
N ARG A 306 -0.48 -3.70 16.04
CA ARG A 306 -0.23 -4.76 15.05
C ARG A 306 -0.90 -6.08 15.42
N ALA A 307 -1.01 -6.41 16.70
CA ALA A 307 -1.65 -7.64 17.11
C ALA A 307 -3.18 -7.55 17.13
N PHE A 308 -3.73 -6.39 17.52
CA PHE A 308 -5.13 -6.27 17.89
C PHE A 308 -5.87 -5.09 17.23
N GLY A 309 -5.18 -4.24 16.49
CA GLY A 309 -5.75 -3.03 15.89
C GLY A 309 -6.34 -2.10 16.95
N ASP A 310 -7.57 -1.62 16.71
CA ASP A 310 -8.29 -0.71 17.61
C ASP A 310 -9.06 -1.43 18.72
N THR A 311 -8.82 -2.72 18.92
CA THR A 311 -9.47 -3.52 19.96
C THR A 311 -9.12 -2.98 21.35
N LYS A 312 -10.14 -2.65 22.14
CA LYS A 312 -9.97 -2.06 23.49
C LYS A 312 -9.57 -3.08 24.55
N GLN A 313 -9.99 -4.33 24.40
CA GLN A 313 -9.76 -5.41 25.35
C GLN A 313 -9.56 -6.74 24.64
N VAL A 314 -8.60 -7.53 25.11
CA VAL A 314 -8.29 -8.87 24.56
C VAL A 314 -8.30 -9.90 25.68
N ASP A 315 -8.60 -11.15 25.34
CA ASP A 315 -8.52 -12.27 26.27
C ASP A 315 -7.07 -12.66 26.57
N TRP A 316 -6.86 -13.45 27.64
CA TRP A 316 -5.52 -13.91 28.01
C TRP A 316 -4.86 -14.77 26.93
N SER A 317 -5.63 -15.61 26.22
CA SER A 317 -5.05 -16.54 25.24
C SER A 317 -4.38 -15.76 24.12
N SER A 318 -5.12 -14.81 23.53
CA SER A 318 -4.59 -13.93 22.47
C SER A 318 -3.38 -13.12 22.93
N LEU A 319 -3.41 -12.57 24.15
CA LEU A 319 -2.29 -11.82 24.70
C LEU A 319 -1.07 -12.71 24.99
N ALA A 320 -1.28 -13.91 25.51
CA ALA A 320 -0.22 -14.86 25.81
C ALA A 320 0.49 -15.34 24.54
N ASP A 321 -0.26 -15.60 23.47
CA ASP A 321 0.30 -15.98 22.17
C ASP A 321 1.13 -14.85 21.56
N LEU A 322 0.66 -13.62 21.64
CA LEU A 322 1.43 -12.44 21.26
C LEU A 322 2.75 -12.36 22.04
N LEU A 323 2.69 -12.45 23.37
CA LEU A 323 3.88 -12.39 24.23
C LEU A 323 4.88 -13.49 23.90
N LYS A 324 4.43 -14.73 23.67
CA LYS A 324 5.26 -15.87 23.25
C LYS A 324 6.00 -15.55 21.95
N LYS A 325 5.25 -15.11 20.92
CA LYS A 325 5.79 -14.80 19.59
C LYS A 325 6.77 -13.62 19.63
N THR A 326 6.38 -12.51 20.26
CA THR A 326 7.24 -11.32 20.35
C THR A 326 8.49 -11.60 21.18
N PHE A 327 8.40 -12.39 22.26
CA PHE A 327 9.59 -12.78 23.02
C PHE A 327 10.57 -13.61 22.19
N ALA A 328 10.07 -14.61 21.46
CA ALA A 328 10.90 -15.44 20.58
C ALA A 328 11.59 -14.59 19.50
N TYR A 329 10.83 -13.68 18.87
CA TYR A 329 11.33 -12.76 17.86
C TYR A 329 12.43 -11.83 18.41
N VAL A 330 12.17 -11.12 19.50
CA VAL A 330 13.10 -10.14 20.07
C VAL A 330 14.37 -10.78 20.62
N THR A 331 14.29 -12.01 21.15
CA THR A 331 15.46 -12.70 21.72
C THR A 331 16.26 -13.50 20.68
N GLY A 332 15.77 -13.61 19.43
CA GLY A 332 16.38 -14.43 18.38
C GLY A 332 16.52 -15.91 18.75
N SER A 333 15.87 -16.34 19.84
CA SER A 333 16.12 -17.64 20.47
C SER A 333 15.05 -18.63 20.04
N ALA A 334 15.45 -19.55 19.15
CA ALA A 334 14.69 -20.77 18.87
C ALA A 334 14.72 -21.76 20.07
N LYS A 335 15.60 -21.54 21.06
CA LYS A 335 15.89 -22.49 22.15
C LYS A 335 15.12 -22.22 23.44
N ARG A 336 14.67 -20.99 23.68
CA ARG A 336 13.91 -20.60 24.89
C ARG A 336 12.73 -19.73 24.49
N THR A 337 11.54 -20.31 24.62
CA THR A 337 10.25 -19.62 24.51
C THR A 337 9.70 -19.37 25.92
N LEU A 338 8.65 -18.54 26.02
CA LEU A 338 7.92 -18.39 27.28
C LEU A 338 7.16 -19.70 27.57
N THR A 339 7.48 -20.32 28.69
CA THR A 339 6.76 -21.52 29.17
C THR A 339 5.40 -21.12 29.75
N ASP A 340 4.51 -22.10 29.95
CA ASP A 340 3.21 -21.83 30.57
C ASP A 340 3.34 -21.34 32.02
N GLN A 341 4.43 -21.71 32.72
CA GLN A 341 4.77 -21.16 34.04
C GLN A 341 5.15 -19.68 33.96
N ASP A 342 5.99 -19.30 32.98
CA ASP A 342 6.35 -17.90 32.75
C ASP A 342 5.11 -17.07 32.41
N LEU A 343 4.22 -17.60 31.57
CA LEU A 343 2.95 -16.96 31.24
C LEU A 343 2.04 -16.82 32.46
N GLN A 344 1.90 -17.85 33.29
CA GLN A 344 1.09 -17.76 34.51
C GLN A 344 1.64 -16.71 35.48
N TYR A 345 2.96 -16.61 35.59
CA TYR A 345 3.63 -15.55 36.35
C TYR A 345 3.33 -14.15 35.80
N LEU A 346 3.44 -13.97 34.47
CA LEU A 346 3.12 -12.71 33.80
C LEU A 346 1.63 -12.34 33.95
N ARG A 347 0.74 -13.33 33.87
CA ARG A 347 -0.70 -13.15 34.10
C ARG A 347 -0.98 -12.62 35.50
N GLY A 348 -0.33 -13.20 36.51
CA GLY A 348 -0.46 -12.78 37.91
C GLY A 348 0.10 -11.38 38.18
N LYS A 349 1.02 -10.90 37.33
CA LYS A 349 1.56 -9.53 37.39
C LYS A 349 0.67 -8.49 36.71
N LEU A 350 -0.13 -8.89 35.73
CA LEU A 350 -1.10 -8.03 35.09
C LEU A 350 -2.37 -8.02 35.97
N ASN A 351 -2.61 -6.92 36.69
CA ASN A 351 -3.82 -6.72 37.51
C ASN A 351 -5.09 -6.64 36.63
N GLY A 352 -5.54 -7.80 36.13
CA GLY A 352 -6.76 -7.96 35.34
C GLY A 352 -7.88 -8.59 36.15
N ASN A 353 -9.13 -8.18 35.92
CA ASN A 353 -10.34 -8.75 36.54
C ASN A 353 -10.69 -10.17 36.01
N GLY A 354 -9.68 -10.98 35.70
CA GLY A 354 -9.80 -12.42 35.43
C GLY A 354 -10.00 -12.84 33.97
N GLN A 355 -10.55 -12.00 33.07
CA GLN A 355 -10.92 -12.46 31.72
C GLN A 355 -10.37 -11.63 30.55
N THR A 356 -10.27 -10.31 30.68
CA THR A 356 -9.81 -9.44 29.59
C THR A 356 -8.76 -8.43 30.06
N TYR A 357 -7.91 -8.01 29.12
CA TYR A 357 -6.80 -7.09 29.32
C TYR A 357 -6.94 -5.94 28.33
N SER A 358 -6.84 -4.71 28.84
CA SER A 358 -6.82 -3.49 28.04
C SER A 358 -5.41 -3.04 27.73
N TYR A 359 -5.25 -2.17 26.71
CA TYR A 359 -3.98 -1.51 26.42
C TYR A 359 -3.40 -0.79 27.65
N ALA A 360 -4.24 -0.16 28.47
CA ALA A 360 -3.80 0.50 29.69
C ALA A 360 -3.16 -0.48 30.69
N GLN A 361 -3.73 -1.67 30.86
CA GLN A 361 -3.16 -2.72 31.72
C GLN A 361 -1.87 -3.32 31.12
N PHE A 362 -1.79 -3.39 29.80
CA PHE A 362 -0.61 -3.88 29.10
C PHE A 362 0.57 -2.90 29.16
N ALA A 363 0.33 -1.60 28.91
CA ALA A 363 1.39 -0.63 28.67
C ALA A 363 1.50 0.52 29.70
N LYS A 364 0.42 0.86 30.42
CA LYS A 364 0.36 2.07 31.28
C LYS A 364 0.48 1.78 32.77
N VAL A 365 0.16 0.56 33.21
CA VAL A 365 0.35 0.16 34.60
C VAL A 365 1.82 -0.21 34.82
N ASN A 366 2.45 0.32 35.88
CA ASN A 366 3.86 0.17 36.26
C ASN A 366 4.42 -1.27 36.32
N THR A 367 3.59 -2.28 36.10
CA THR A 367 3.94 -3.70 36.11
C THR A 367 4.81 -4.11 34.92
N TRP A 368 4.67 -3.46 33.76
CA TRP A 368 5.45 -3.83 32.56
C TRP A 368 6.90 -3.30 32.59
N LEU A 369 7.14 -2.10 33.14
CA LEU A 369 8.49 -1.53 33.33
C LEU A 369 9.33 -2.34 34.35
N GLU A 370 8.70 -2.85 35.41
CA GLU A 370 9.35 -3.76 36.37
C GLU A 370 9.59 -5.16 35.79
N ALA A 371 8.69 -5.67 34.94
CA ALA A 371 8.87 -6.94 34.25
C ALA A 371 9.97 -6.86 33.16
N LYS A 372 10.09 -5.72 32.48
CA LYS A 372 11.02 -5.48 31.36
C LYS A 372 12.48 -5.38 31.81
N SER A 373 12.72 -4.71 32.94
CA SER A 373 14.06 -4.68 33.54
C SER A 373 14.52 -6.08 33.95
N ARG A 374 13.63 -6.94 34.48
CA ARG A 374 13.98 -8.32 34.86
C ARG A 374 14.07 -9.30 33.68
N LEU A 375 13.22 -9.19 32.65
CA LEU A 375 13.26 -10.11 31.49
C LEU A 375 14.43 -9.82 30.54
N ILE A 376 14.74 -8.55 30.28
CA ILE A 376 15.85 -8.16 29.38
C ILE A 376 17.20 -8.32 30.09
N ILE A 377 17.32 -7.98 31.38
CA ILE A 377 18.58 -8.18 32.14
C ILE A 377 18.87 -9.67 32.35
N LYS A 378 17.84 -10.52 32.53
CA LYS A 378 18.03 -11.97 32.69
C LYS A 378 18.29 -12.69 31.36
N ALA A 379 17.85 -12.14 30.23
CA ALA A 379 18.19 -12.61 28.89
C ALA A 379 19.61 -12.17 28.49
N ALA A 380 19.99 -10.91 28.75
CA ALA A 380 21.34 -10.41 28.48
C ALA A 380 22.41 -10.99 29.41
N GLY A 381 22.06 -11.29 30.67
CA GLY A 381 22.97 -11.89 31.66
C GLY A 381 23.31 -13.36 31.44
N ASN A 382 22.68 -14.04 30.48
CA ASN A 382 22.95 -15.45 30.13
C ASN A 382 23.50 -15.63 28.69
N CYS A 383 23.73 -14.54 27.96
CA CYS A 383 24.49 -14.55 26.69
C CYS A 383 25.93 -14.05 26.87
N ALA A 384 26.36 -13.84 28.12
CA ALA A 384 27.74 -13.56 28.50
C ALA A 384 28.19 -14.58 29.56
N VAL A 385 28.18 -15.87 29.20
CA VAL A 385 29.09 -16.92 29.70
C VAL A 385 29.41 -17.84 28.53
#